data_AF-A0A0M4R150-F1
#
_entry.id   AF-A0A0M4R150-F1
#
_cell.length_a   1.000
_cell.length_b   1.000
_cell.length_c   1.000
_cell.angle_alpha   90.00
_cell.angle_beta   90.00
_cell.angle_gamma   90.00
#
_symmetry.space_group_name_H-M   'P 1'
#
loop_
_entity.id
_entity.type
_entity.pdbx_description
1 polymer ?
#
loop_
_entity_poly.entity_id
_entity_poly.type
_entity_poly.pdbx_seq_one_letter_code
_entity_poly.pdbx_strand_id
1 'polypeptide(L)'
;MLMSYEELWRSERLRLDAQPEVVRRTAAMASVDAQGDSVTRPPSPRWSWRSGWLDPSVLRPDGGYLDDVDELLDTLRETPPVDAEAPVVVAGDPERRHREERAERGIPLPGSLLRKLEAVCERARAPFLLDASRSADGGTRTS
;
A
#
# COMPACT_ATOMS: atom_id res chain seq x y z
N MET A 1 6.72 0.81 17.93
CA MET A 1 7.12 0.92 16.51
C MET A 1 6.99 2.33 15.94
N LEU A 2 5.96 3.13 16.24
CA LEU A 2 5.93 4.54 15.79
C LEU A 2 6.92 5.47 16.53
N MET A 3 7.29 5.17 17.78
CA MET A 3 8.22 6.01 18.56
C MET A 3 9.60 6.17 17.91
N SER A 4 10.10 5.13 17.22
CA SER A 4 11.39 5.24 16.54
C SER A 4 11.33 6.18 15.34
N TYR A 5 10.19 6.27 14.64
CA TYR A 5 10.04 7.15 13.48
C TYR A 5 9.99 8.63 13.88
N GLU A 6 9.30 8.94 14.98
CA GLU A 6 9.19 10.30 15.51
C GLU A 6 10.54 10.81 16.07
N GLU A 7 11.31 9.94 16.73
CA GLU A 7 12.68 10.23 17.16
C GLU A 7 13.63 10.43 15.97
N LEU A 8 13.48 9.64 14.92
CA LEU A 8 14.27 9.77 13.70
C LEU A 8 13.94 11.07 12.94
N TRP A 9 12.67 11.49 12.90
CA TRP A 9 12.27 12.77 12.32
C TRP A 9 12.77 13.97 13.15
N ARG A 10 12.60 13.93 14.47
CA ARG A 10 13.09 14.99 15.39
C ARG A 10 14.60 15.13 15.42
N SER A 11 15.33 14.04 15.14
CA SER A 11 16.80 14.08 15.06
C SER A 11 17.31 14.42 13.66
N GLU A 12 16.42 14.82 12.73
CA GLU A 12 16.74 15.13 11.32
C GLU A 12 17.35 13.94 10.55
N ARG A 13 17.18 12.70 11.05
CA ARG A 13 17.70 11.45 10.46
C ARG A 13 16.70 10.73 9.57
N LEU A 14 15.46 11.22 9.53
CA LEU A 14 14.41 10.82 8.63
C LEU A 14 13.77 12.09 8.06
N ARG A 15 13.88 12.28 6.75
CA ARG A 15 13.25 13.38 6.02
C ARG A 15 11.91 12.91 5.47
N LEU A 16 10.81 13.47 5.99
CA LEU A 16 9.46 13.23 5.49
C LEU A 16 9.10 14.14 4.31
N ASP A 17 9.97 15.12 4.03
CA ASP A 17 9.87 16.13 2.98
C ASP A 17 10.78 15.84 1.77
N ALA A 18 11.39 14.64 1.72
CA ALA A 18 12.29 14.25 0.65
C ALA A 18 11.61 14.41 -0.72
N GLN A 19 12.26 15.19 -1.59
CA GLN A 19 11.78 15.42 -2.95
C GLN A 19 12.53 14.45 -3.87
N PRO A 20 11.86 13.43 -4.43
CA PRO A 20 12.52 12.43 -5.26
C PRO A 20 13.20 13.07 -6.47
N GLU A 21 14.46 12.72 -6.70
CA GLU A 21 15.24 13.24 -7.83
C GLU A 21 15.46 12.14 -8.89
N VAL A 22 15.28 12.51 -10.15
CA VAL A 22 15.54 11.61 -11.28
C VAL A 22 17.05 11.55 -11.54
N VAL A 23 17.70 10.51 -11.02
CA VAL A 23 19.15 10.26 -11.18
C VAL A 23 19.49 9.88 -12.62
N ARG A 24 18.62 9.15 -13.30
CA ARG A 24 18.82 8.77 -14.70
C ARG A 24 17.49 8.62 -15.41
N ARG A 25 17.38 9.16 -16.61
CA ARG A 25 16.23 8.98 -17.51
C ARG A 25 16.72 8.42 -18.84
N THR A 26 16.06 7.38 -19.33
CA THR A 26 16.21 6.83 -20.69
C THR A 26 14.86 6.92 -21.40
N ALA A 27 14.81 6.50 -22.67
CA ALA A 27 13.59 6.53 -23.47
C ALA A 27 12.42 5.75 -22.82
N ALA A 28 12.72 4.73 -22.03
CA ALA A 28 11.71 3.82 -21.47
C ALA A 28 11.75 3.69 -19.94
N MET A 29 12.75 4.25 -19.25
CA MET A 29 12.93 4.06 -17.81
C MET A 29 13.44 5.33 -17.12
N ALA A 30 13.04 5.51 -15.86
CA ALA A 30 13.63 6.48 -14.96
C ALA A 30 14.08 5.80 -13.66
N SER A 31 15.34 6.03 -13.26
CA SER A 31 15.85 5.69 -11.93
C SER A 31 15.72 6.91 -11.05
N VAL A 32 15.04 6.75 -9.93
CA VAL A 32 14.76 7.81 -8.95
C VAL A 32 15.44 7.45 -7.64
N ASP A 33 16.18 8.39 -7.07
CA ASP A 33 16.65 8.30 -5.70
C ASP A 33 15.67 9.06 -4.80
N ALA A 34 15.06 8.35 -3.84
CA ALA A 34 14.24 9.00 -2.81
C ALA A 34 15.06 9.41 -1.58
N GLN A 35 16.38 9.50 -1.71
CA GLN A 35 17.30 10.09 -0.73
C GLN A 35 17.13 9.47 0.66
N GLY A 36 17.07 8.13 0.70
CA GLY A 36 16.94 7.36 1.94
C GLY A 36 18.26 7.22 2.70
N ASP A 37 18.93 8.33 3.02
CA ASP A 37 20.19 8.31 3.78
C ASP A 37 19.95 8.58 5.27
N SER A 38 20.10 7.54 6.10
CA SER A 38 20.18 7.70 7.56
C SER A 38 21.66 7.86 7.96
N VAL A 39 22.06 9.07 8.36
CA VAL A 39 23.41 9.38 8.86
C VAL A 39 23.67 8.56 10.14
N THR A 40 24.48 7.50 10.04
CA THR A 40 25.32 6.80 11.07
C THR A 40 24.72 5.93 12.21
N ARG A 41 24.54 4.62 11.99
CA ARG A 41 24.48 3.56 13.04
C ARG A 41 25.23 2.28 12.57
N PRO A 42 25.86 1.46 13.44
CA PRO A 42 26.41 0.13 13.08
C PRO A 42 25.32 -0.85 12.58
N PRO A 43 25.68 -1.92 11.83
CA PRO A 43 24.88 -2.42 10.71
C PRO A 43 23.64 -3.21 11.15
N SER A 44 22.47 -2.56 11.08
CA SER A 44 21.18 -3.21 10.80
C SER A 44 20.99 -3.31 9.28
N PRO A 45 20.15 -4.22 8.75
CA PRO A 45 20.05 -4.45 7.30
C PRO A 45 19.80 -3.14 6.56
N ARG A 46 20.67 -2.85 5.59
CA ARG A 46 20.54 -1.72 4.67
C ARG A 46 19.37 -2.00 3.75
N TRP A 47 18.25 -1.34 3.98
CA TRP A 47 17.10 -1.38 3.09
C TRP A 47 17.35 -0.42 1.94
N SER A 48 17.66 -0.93 0.75
CA SER A 48 17.64 -0.15 -0.48
C SER A 48 16.36 -0.48 -1.25
N TRP A 49 15.53 0.51 -1.52
CA TRP A 49 14.39 0.38 -2.41
C TRP A 49 14.80 0.83 -3.82
N ARG A 50 14.20 0.24 -4.86
CA ARG A 50 14.34 0.73 -6.24
C ARG A 50 12.96 0.79 -6.86
N SER A 51 12.66 1.89 -7.51
CA SER A 51 11.51 2.02 -8.41
C SER A 51 11.97 2.16 -9.84
N GLY A 52 11.19 1.59 -10.74
CA GLY A 52 11.23 1.89 -12.16
C GLY A 52 9.84 2.27 -12.65
N TRP A 53 9.81 2.98 -13.76
CA TRP A 53 8.60 3.34 -14.48
C TRP A 53 8.83 3.00 -15.95
N LEU A 54 7.80 2.51 -16.63
CA LEU A 54 7.82 2.23 -18.07
C LEU A 54 6.67 3.00 -18.72
N ASP A 55 6.98 3.79 -19.73
CA ASP A 55 5.97 4.45 -20.54
C ASP A 55 5.39 3.41 -21.53
N PRO A 56 4.11 3.03 -21.44
CA PRO A 56 3.53 2.01 -22.31
C PRO A 56 3.52 2.42 -23.80
N SER A 57 3.60 3.72 -24.10
CA SER A 57 3.63 4.21 -25.49
C SER A 57 4.90 3.76 -26.24
N VAL A 58 5.97 3.38 -25.53
CA VAL A 58 7.17 2.82 -26.18
C VAL A 58 6.95 1.41 -26.70
N LEU A 59 5.98 0.68 -26.14
CA LEU A 59 5.61 -0.67 -26.56
C LEU A 59 4.49 -0.64 -27.61
N ARG A 60 3.50 0.24 -27.41
CA ARG A 60 2.33 0.38 -28.29
C ARG A 60 2.06 1.87 -28.59
N PRO A 61 2.72 2.44 -29.62
CA PRO A 61 2.69 3.87 -29.91
C PRO A 61 1.32 4.41 -30.39
N ASP A 62 0.46 3.54 -30.90
CA ASP A 62 -0.91 3.83 -31.35
C ASP A 62 -1.90 3.99 -30.18
N GLY A 63 -1.45 3.83 -28.93
CA GLY A 63 -2.25 4.09 -27.74
C GLY A 63 -3.12 2.92 -27.29
N GLY A 64 -3.17 1.82 -28.05
CA GLY A 64 -4.01 0.67 -27.72
C GLY A 64 -3.52 -0.14 -26.52
N TYR A 65 -2.40 0.18 -25.87
CA TYR A 65 -1.81 -0.68 -24.83
C TYR A 65 -2.82 -1.10 -23.75
N LEU A 66 -3.68 -0.17 -23.33
CA LEU A 66 -4.69 -0.44 -22.30
C LEU A 66 -5.77 -1.39 -22.81
N ASP A 67 -6.20 -1.26 -24.07
CA ASP A 67 -7.21 -2.15 -24.66
C ASP A 67 -6.71 -3.61 -24.73
N ASP A 68 -5.45 -3.83 -25.13
CA ASP A 68 -4.85 -5.18 -25.14
C ASP A 68 -4.75 -5.77 -23.71
N VAL A 69 -4.41 -4.93 -22.73
CA VAL A 69 -4.35 -5.36 -21.33
C VAL A 69 -5.75 -5.69 -20.82
N ASP A 70 -6.76 -4.90 -21.15
CA ASP A 70 -8.15 -5.18 -20.77
C ASP A 70 -8.63 -6.49 -21.41
N GLU A 71 -8.39 -6.71 -22.71
CA GLU A 71 -8.72 -7.97 -23.40
C GLU A 71 -8.01 -9.18 -22.75
N LEU A 72 -6.73 -9.03 -22.41
CA LEU A 72 -5.99 -10.06 -21.69
C LEU A 72 -6.62 -10.37 -20.33
N LEU A 73 -6.94 -9.34 -19.55
CA LEU A 73 -7.52 -9.52 -18.22
C LEU A 73 -8.91 -10.16 -18.29
N ASP A 74 -9.71 -9.81 -19.28
CA ASP A 74 -11.03 -10.40 -19.51
C ASP A 74 -10.91 -11.87 -19.92
N THR A 75 -10.00 -12.18 -20.85
CA THR A 75 -9.70 -13.57 -21.24
C THR A 75 -9.30 -14.44 -20.03
N LEU A 76 -8.51 -13.88 -19.10
CA LEU A 76 -8.13 -14.59 -17.87
C LEU A 76 -9.34 -14.84 -16.97
N ARG A 77 -10.23 -13.86 -16.80
CA ARG A 77 -11.46 -14.00 -15.99
C ARG A 77 -12.45 -14.99 -16.58
N GLU A 78 -12.54 -15.07 -17.90
CA GLU A 78 -13.43 -15.99 -18.62
C GLU A 78 -12.93 -17.44 -18.65
N THR A 79 -11.67 -17.67 -18.25
CA THR A 79 -11.11 -19.02 -18.20
C THR A 79 -11.91 -19.89 -17.21
N PRO A 80 -12.39 -21.09 -17.60
CA PRO A 80 -13.14 -21.96 -16.72
C PRO A 80 -12.34 -22.27 -15.42
N PRO A 81 -12.90 -21.98 -14.24
CA PRO A 81 -12.19 -22.23 -13.00
C PRO A 81 -12.13 -23.73 -12.71
N VAL A 82 -11.05 -24.16 -12.03
CA VAL A 82 -10.88 -25.55 -11.58
C VAL A 82 -11.93 -25.93 -10.52
N ASP A 83 -12.32 -24.95 -9.69
CA ASP A 83 -13.40 -25.07 -8.72
C ASP A 83 -14.53 -24.12 -9.12
N ALA A 84 -15.73 -24.67 -9.32
CA ALA A 84 -16.90 -23.90 -9.75
C ALA A 84 -17.32 -22.83 -8.72
N GLU A 85 -16.99 -23.01 -7.44
CA GLU A 85 -17.32 -22.06 -6.37
C GLU A 85 -16.26 -20.95 -6.20
N ALA A 86 -15.14 -21.05 -6.91
CA ALA A 86 -14.02 -20.10 -6.83
C ALA A 86 -13.66 -19.58 -8.23
N PRO A 87 -14.28 -18.48 -8.70
CA PRO A 87 -14.01 -17.94 -10.03
C PRO A 87 -12.55 -17.47 -10.16
N VAL A 88 -12.06 -17.43 -11.40
CA VAL A 88 -10.73 -16.89 -11.69
C VAL A 88 -10.73 -15.39 -11.40
N VAL A 89 -9.76 -14.95 -10.59
CA VAL A 89 -9.56 -13.54 -10.24
C VAL A 89 -8.19 -13.09 -10.71
N VAL A 90 -8.09 -11.85 -11.21
CA VAL A 90 -6.81 -11.26 -11.57
C VAL A 90 -6.28 -10.35 -10.47
N ALA A 91 -4.99 -10.03 -10.54
CA ALA A 91 -4.36 -9.12 -9.59
C ALA A 91 -5.11 -7.78 -9.52
N GLY A 92 -5.46 -7.35 -8.31
CA GLY A 92 -6.21 -6.12 -8.08
C GLY A 92 -7.73 -6.31 -7.95
N ASP A 93 -8.33 -7.40 -8.44
CA ASP A 93 -9.78 -7.65 -8.27
C ASP A 93 -10.16 -7.79 -6.78
N PRO A 94 -9.47 -8.61 -5.97
CA PRO A 94 -9.79 -8.74 -4.54
C PRO A 94 -9.60 -7.42 -3.78
N GLU A 95 -8.58 -6.64 -4.13
CA GLU A 95 -8.30 -5.34 -3.51
C GLU A 95 -9.35 -4.29 -3.88
N ARG A 96 -9.82 -4.25 -5.14
CA ARG A 96 -10.93 -3.39 -5.58
C ARG A 96 -12.19 -3.72 -4.82
N ARG A 97 -12.57 -5.00 -4.77
CA ARG A 97 -13.72 -5.48 -4.02
C ARG A 97 -13.65 -5.10 -2.55
N HIS A 98 -12.54 -5.38 -1.87
CA HIS A 98 -12.36 -4.99 -0.47
C HIS A 98 -12.40 -3.47 -0.28
N ARG A 99 -11.90 -2.67 -1.24
CA ARG A 99 -11.96 -1.21 -1.18
C ARG A 99 -13.39 -0.72 -1.28
N GLU A 100 -14.16 -1.23 -2.23
CA GLU A 100 -15.59 -0.90 -2.40
C GLU A 100 -16.38 -1.27 -1.15
N GLU A 101 -16.23 -2.52 -0.67
CA GLU A 101 -16.88 -2.99 0.55
C GLU A 101 -16.53 -2.12 1.77
N ARG A 102 -15.26 -1.72 1.93
CA ARG A 102 -14.82 -0.89 3.06
C ARG A 102 -15.17 0.58 2.90
N ALA A 103 -15.31 1.08 1.67
CA ALA A 103 -15.79 2.44 1.41
C ALA A 103 -17.26 2.58 1.83
N GLU A 104 -18.06 1.53 1.59
CA GLU A 104 -19.47 1.50 1.97
C GLU A 104 -19.69 1.14 3.45
N ARG A 105 -19.05 0.07 3.92
CA ARG A 105 -19.32 -0.54 5.24
C ARG A 105 -18.37 -0.05 6.34
N GLY A 106 -17.30 0.64 5.97
CA GLY A 106 -16.20 1.00 6.86
C GLY A 106 -15.14 -0.09 6.96
N ILE A 107 -13.97 0.28 7.48
CA ILE A 107 -12.84 -0.66 7.69
C ILE A 107 -13.05 -1.38 9.03
N PRO A 108 -13.17 -2.72 9.05
CA PRO A 108 -13.28 -3.46 10.30
C PRO A 108 -11.94 -3.43 11.03
N LEU A 109 -11.93 -2.87 12.24
CA LEU A 109 -10.76 -2.81 13.11
C LEU A 109 -11.00 -3.64 14.39
N PRO A 110 -10.09 -4.54 14.77
CA PRO A 110 -10.20 -5.26 16.04
C PRO A 110 -10.17 -4.30 17.23
N GLY A 111 -10.98 -4.56 18.27
CA GLY A 111 -11.00 -3.72 19.47
C GLY A 111 -9.63 -3.61 20.18
N SER A 112 -8.78 -4.63 20.07
CA SER A 112 -7.40 -4.58 20.57
C SER A 112 -6.52 -3.59 19.81
N LEU A 113 -6.77 -3.37 18.52
CA LEU A 113 -6.10 -2.35 17.72
C LEU A 113 -6.62 -0.96 18.05
N LEU A 114 -7.94 -0.80 18.22
CA LEU A 114 -8.54 0.47 18.65
C LEU A 114 -7.93 0.97 19.96
N ARG A 115 -7.84 0.10 20.98
CA ARG A 115 -7.16 0.44 22.26
C ARG A 115 -5.70 0.87 22.09
N LYS A 116 -4.97 0.26 21.15
CA LYS A 116 -3.58 0.65 20.85
C LYS A 116 -3.52 2.02 20.18
N LEU A 117 -4.45 2.31 19.28
CA LEU A 117 -4.54 3.60 18.58
C LEU A 117 -4.93 4.72 19.55
N GLU A 118 -5.91 4.48 20.43
CA GLU A 118 -6.28 5.40 21.52
C GLU A 118 -5.06 5.77 22.37
N ALA A 119 -4.32 4.78 22.87
CA ALA A 119 -3.12 5.02 23.68
C ALA A 119 -2.01 5.79 22.92
N VAL A 120 -1.92 5.63 21.59
CA VAL A 120 -1.01 6.43 20.75
C VAL A 120 -1.51 7.88 20.63
N CYS A 121 -2.80 8.08 20.38
CA CYS A 121 -3.43 9.40 20.30
C CYS A 121 -3.28 10.18 21.62
N GLU A 122 -3.51 9.54 22.76
CA GLU A 122 -3.32 10.15 24.09
C GLU A 122 -1.88 10.64 24.29
N ARG A 123 -0.90 9.76 24.02
CA ARG A 123 0.52 10.11 24.14
C ARG A 123 0.95 11.22 23.18
N ALA A 124 0.40 11.21 21.97
CA ALA A 124 0.67 12.22 20.96
C ALA A 124 -0.15 13.51 21.16
N ARG A 125 -1.09 13.54 22.14
CA ARG A 125 -2.08 14.61 22.33
C ARG A 125 -2.88 14.92 21.06
N ALA A 126 -3.16 13.89 20.26
CA ALA A 126 -3.97 13.98 19.05
C ALA A 126 -5.41 13.53 19.34
N PRO A 127 -6.43 14.16 18.72
CA PRO A 127 -7.81 13.72 18.87
C PRO A 127 -8.00 12.31 18.29
N PHE A 128 -8.73 11.47 18.99
CA PHE A 128 -9.15 10.16 18.49
C PHE A 128 -10.50 10.30 17.78
N LEU A 129 -10.54 9.98 16.48
CA LEU A 129 -11.68 10.26 15.60
C LEU A 129 -12.47 9.01 15.20
N LEU A 130 -12.00 7.82 15.57
CA LEU A 130 -12.67 6.58 15.18
C LEU A 130 -13.81 6.31 16.16
N ASP A 131 -15.02 6.18 15.63
CA ASP A 131 -16.20 5.86 16.44
C ASP A 131 -16.18 4.36 16.83
N ALA A 132 -16.00 4.09 18.13
CA ALA A 132 -15.92 2.74 18.67
C ALA A 132 -17.24 1.93 18.46
N SER A 133 -18.36 2.60 18.16
CA SER A 133 -19.66 1.97 17.95
C SER A 133 -19.83 1.23 16.61
N ARG A 134 -18.91 1.41 15.65
CA ARG A 134 -18.90 0.69 14.35
C ARG A 134 -17.99 -0.54 14.32
N SER A 135 -17.50 -0.98 15.47
CA SER A 135 -16.69 -2.20 15.58
C SER A 135 -17.53 -3.41 15.17
N ALA A 136 -17.13 -4.10 14.10
CA ALA A 136 -17.73 -5.37 13.72
C ALA A 136 -17.54 -6.36 14.88
N ASP A 137 -18.63 -6.65 15.59
CA ASP A 137 -18.73 -7.76 16.52
C ASP A 137 -18.47 -9.04 15.71
N GLY A 138 -17.32 -9.66 15.95
CA GLY A 138 -16.68 -10.57 15.00
C GLY A 138 -16.01 -11.77 15.64
N GLY A 139 -16.73 -12.46 16.52
CA GLY A 139 -16.62 -13.91 16.68
C GLY A 139 -15.52 -14.44 17.61
N THR A 140 -15.79 -14.49 18.90
CA THR A 140 -15.28 -15.62 19.72
C THR A 140 -16.12 -16.84 19.36
N ARG A 141 -15.64 -17.67 18.43
CA ARG A 141 -16.19 -19.00 18.20
C ARG A 141 -15.48 -19.93 19.18
N THR A 142 -16.11 -20.15 20.33
CA THR A 142 -15.71 -21.16 21.31
C THR A 142 -16.05 -22.54 20.72
N SER A 143 -15.03 -23.40 20.55
CA SER A 143 -15.20 -24.85 20.56
C SER A 143 -15.17 -25.36 21.99
#